data_AF-A0A4U1JKZ0-F1
#
_entry.id   AF-A0A4U1JKZ0-F1
#
_cell.length_a   1.000
_cell.length_b   1.000
_cell.length_c   1.000
_cell.angle_alpha   90.00
_cell.angle_beta   90.00
_cell.angle_gamma   90.00
#
_symmetry.space_group_name_H-M   'P 1'
#
loop_
_entity.id
_entity.type
_entity.pdbx_description
1 polymer ?
#
loop_
_entity_poly.entity_id
_entity_poly.type
_entity_poly.pdbx_seq_one_letter_code
_entity_poly.pdbx_strand_id
1 'polypeptide(L)'
;MSDEKKSAPPSLPHQAIDIGLPVEWMLDPHDQKVVLGVVYEFSQSKVRKIVWYTANKRRAKSFKVVRELGFSDGAQEISPETP
;
A
#
# COMPACT_ATOMS: atom_id res chain seq x y z
N MET A 1 -5.37 -37.87 -40.07
CA MET A 1 -4.32 -36.87 -39.76
C MET A 1 -4.65 -36.32 -38.39
N SER A 2 -3.93 -36.76 -37.35
CA SER A 2 -4.16 -36.27 -35.99
C SER A 2 -3.22 -35.11 -35.75
N ASP A 3 -3.75 -33.89 -35.86
CA ASP A 3 -3.03 -32.68 -35.52
C ASP A 3 -3.01 -32.55 -33.99
N GLU A 4 -1.98 -33.12 -33.36
CA GLU A 4 -1.71 -32.92 -31.94
C GLU A 4 -1.16 -31.51 -31.75
N LYS A 5 -2.07 -30.58 -31.46
CA LYS A 5 -1.75 -29.18 -31.21
C LYS A 5 -0.91 -29.06 -29.93
N LYS A 6 0.40 -28.93 -30.11
CA LYS A 6 1.39 -28.69 -29.05
C LYS A 6 1.04 -27.43 -28.27
N SER A 7 0.46 -27.60 -27.09
CA SER A 7 0.16 -26.49 -26.16
C SER A 7 1.46 -25.81 -25.71
N ALA A 8 1.51 -24.49 -25.84
CA ALA A 8 2.61 -23.66 -25.33
C ALA A 8 2.73 -23.82 -23.80
N PRO A 9 3.95 -23.71 -23.24
CA PRO A 9 4.14 -23.77 -21.78
C PRO A 9 3.31 -22.66 -21.10
N PRO A 10 2.77 -22.92 -19.90
CA PRO A 10 2.01 -21.92 -19.16
C PRO A 10 2.89 -20.70 -18.90
N SER A 11 2.43 -19.53 -19.37
CA SER A 11 3.06 -18.25 -19.07
C SER A 11 3.12 -18.08 -17.55
N LEU A 12 4.32 -17.83 -17.01
CA LEU A 12 4.49 -17.48 -15.60
C LEU A 12 3.51 -16.34 -15.26
N PRO A 13 2.83 -16.38 -14.10
CA PRO A 13 1.95 -15.29 -13.71
C PRO A 13 2.75 -13.99 -13.73
N HIS A 14 2.24 -12.97 -14.43
CA HIS A 14 2.79 -11.62 -14.36
C HIS A 14 2.99 -11.29 -12.88
N GLN A 15 4.24 -11.10 -12.47
CA GLN A 15 4.53 -10.65 -11.11
C GLN A 15 3.71 -9.38 -10.89
N ALA A 16 2.80 -9.42 -9.91
CA ALA A 16 1.99 -8.26 -9.58
C ALA A 16 2.93 -7.10 -9.24
N ILE A 17 2.72 -5.96 -9.90
CA ILE A 17 3.55 -4.77 -9.69
C ILE A 17 3.34 -4.29 -8.25
N ASP A 18 4.40 -4.27 -7.46
CA ASP A 18 4.39 -3.76 -6.09
C ASP A 18 4.31 -2.23 -6.09
N ILE A 19 3.09 -1.70 -5.97
CA ILE A 19 2.82 -0.25 -5.98
C ILE A 19 3.17 0.44 -4.65
N GLY A 20 3.49 -0.33 -3.61
CA GLY A 20 3.72 0.17 -2.25
C GLY A 20 2.44 0.53 -1.50
N LEU A 21 2.45 0.30 -0.19
CA LEU A 21 1.33 0.60 0.71
C LEU A 21 1.59 1.92 1.44
N PRO A 22 0.60 2.84 1.52
CA PRO A 22 0.76 4.05 2.32
C PRO A 22 0.80 3.65 3.81
N VAL A 23 1.87 4.02 4.50
CA VAL A 23 2.09 3.66 5.92
C VAL A 23 2.17 4.89 6.83
N GLU A 24 2.54 6.04 6.30
CA GLU A 24 2.55 7.30 7.04
C GLU A 24 2.05 8.45 6.16
N TRP A 25 1.27 9.33 6.75
CA TRP A 25 0.71 10.53 6.12
C TRP A 25 1.31 11.76 6.77
N MET A 26 1.88 12.66 5.97
CA MET A 26 2.33 13.97 6.41
C MET A 26 1.23 14.99 6.11
N LEU A 27 0.61 15.52 7.14
CA LEU A 27 -0.49 16.49 7.04
C LEU A 27 0.00 17.90 7.38
N ASP A 28 -0.70 18.91 6.86
CA ASP A 28 -0.47 20.29 7.27
C ASP A 28 -0.84 20.45 8.76
N PRO A 29 0.03 21.08 9.58
CA PRO A 29 -0.22 21.24 11.01
C PRO A 29 -1.39 22.18 11.32
N HIS A 30 -1.73 23.10 10.40
CA HIS A 30 -2.83 24.06 10.54
C HIS A 30 -4.13 23.54 9.91
N ASP A 31 -4.05 22.76 8.84
CA ASP A 31 -5.20 22.10 8.23
C ASP A 31 -4.95 20.60 7.96
N GLN A 32 -5.44 19.75 8.86
CA GLN A 32 -5.26 18.30 8.77
C GLN A 32 -5.97 17.66 7.57
N LYS A 33 -6.81 18.40 6.83
CA LYS A 33 -7.39 17.91 5.57
C LYS A 33 -6.40 17.99 4.41
N VAL A 34 -5.31 18.74 4.56
CA VAL A 34 -4.29 18.91 3.54
C VAL A 34 -3.16 17.90 3.75
N VAL A 35 -3.04 16.97 2.81
CA VAL A 35 -1.93 16.01 2.76
C VAL A 35 -0.74 16.65 2.06
N LEU A 36 0.37 16.83 2.78
CA LEU A 36 1.62 17.38 2.27
C LEU A 36 2.56 16.30 1.72
N GLY A 37 2.42 15.05 2.17
CA GLY A 37 3.19 13.93 1.66
C GLY A 37 2.73 12.59 2.24
N VAL A 38 3.23 11.50 1.66
CA VAL A 38 2.93 10.13 2.06
C VAL A 38 4.19 9.29 2.01
N VAL A 39 4.37 8.39 2.98
CA VAL A 39 5.37 7.33 2.96
C VAL A 39 4.73 6.05 2.46
N TYR A 40 5.29 5.48 1.41
CA TYR A 40 4.94 4.16 0.90
C TYR A 40 5.97 3.13 1.33
N GLU A 41 5.51 1.99 1.83
CA GLU A 41 6.33 0.80 2.07
C GLU A 41 6.07 -0.24 0.98
N PHE A 42 7.13 -0.62 0.26
CA PHE A 42 7.05 -1.62 -0.80
C PHE A 42 7.07 -3.03 -0.20
N SER A 43 6.07 -3.84 -0.52
CA SER A 43 5.87 -5.17 0.07
C SER A 43 7.04 -6.12 -0.18
N GLN A 44 7.64 -6.08 -1.37
CA GLN A 44 8.70 -6.99 -1.79
C GLN A 44 10.07 -6.59 -1.23
N SER A 45 10.38 -5.30 -1.27
CA SER A 45 11.72 -4.79 -0.87
C SER A 45 11.77 -4.27 0.56
N LYS A 46 10.61 -4.06 1.20
CA LYS A 46 10.45 -3.35 2.48
C LYS A 46 11.06 -1.95 2.48
N VAL A 47 11.36 -1.39 1.31
CA VAL A 47 11.88 -0.04 1.15
C VAL A 47 10.76 0.94 1.43
N ARG A 48 11.09 2.01 2.15
CA ARG A 48 10.20 3.14 2.37
C ARG A 48 10.58 4.30 1.45
N LYS A 49 9.60 4.82 0.72
CA LYS A 49 9.76 6.02 -0.13
C LYS A 49 8.78 7.09 0.27
N ILE A 50 9.24 8.33 0.25
CA ILE A 50 8.42 9.49 0.57
C ILE A 50 8.05 10.20 -0.73
N VAL A 51 6.76 10.50 -0.89
CA VAL A 51 6.22 11.32 -1.97
C VAL A 51 5.71 12.63 -1.38
N TRP A 52 6.19 13.77 -1.89
CA TRP A 52 5.75 15.10 -1.45
C TRP A 52 4.74 15.69 -2.42
N TYR A 53 3.58 16.10 -1.89
CA TYR A 53 2.50 16.75 -2.64
C TYR A 53 2.51 18.26 -2.56
N THR A 54 3.50 18.84 -1.88
CA THR A 54 3.77 20.28 -1.89
C THR A 54 3.89 20.81 -3.33
N ALA A 55 3.50 22.07 -3.54
CA ALA A 55 3.50 22.68 -4.87
C ALA A 55 4.89 22.65 -5.54
N ASN A 56 5.96 22.79 -4.74
CA ASN A 56 7.34 22.75 -5.22
C ASN A 56 7.94 21.33 -5.25
N LYS A 57 7.15 20.29 -4.94
CA LYS A 57 7.58 18.87 -4.85
C LYS A 57 8.75 18.64 -3.89
N ARG A 58 8.98 19.55 -2.94
CA ARG A 58 10.02 19.44 -1.91
C ARG A 58 9.41 19.07 -0.57
N ARG A 59 10.28 18.65 0.36
CA ARG A 59 9.93 18.43 1.76
C ARG A 59 9.25 19.66 2.37
N ALA A 60 8.10 19.45 3.01
CA ALA A 60 7.43 20.48 3.78
C ALA A 60 8.28 20.91 4.98
N LYS A 61 8.29 22.20 5.30
CA LYS A 61 9.05 22.75 6.44
C LYS A 61 8.47 22.32 7.79
N SER A 62 7.15 22.16 7.84
CA SER A 62 6.41 21.70 9.01
C SER A 62 5.29 20.76 8.53
N PHE A 63 5.08 19.67 9.25
CA PHE A 63 4.03 18.69 8.98
C PHE A 63 3.79 17.84 10.24
N LYS A 64 2.56 17.35 10.38
CA LYS A 64 2.21 16.34 11.39
C LYS A 64 2.21 14.98 10.72
N VAL A 65 2.91 14.01 11.32
CA VAL A 65 2.89 12.62 10.84
C VAL A 65 1.75 11.88 11.50
N VAL A 66 0.91 11.25 10.69
CA VAL A 66 -0.13 10.32 11.12
C VAL A 66 0.22 8.96 10.55
N ARG A 67 0.39 7.98 11.44
CA ARG A 67 0.50 6.58 11.04
C ARG A 67 -0.88 5.98 11.09
N GLU A 68 -1.27 5.28 10.04
CA GLU A 68 -2.45 4.42 10.16
C GLU A 68 -2.05 3.35 11.19
N LEU A 69 -2.66 3.39 12.36
CA LEU A 69 -2.61 2.27 13.30
C LEU A 69 -3.34 1.18 12.53
N GLY A 70 -2.57 0.27 11.92
CA GLY A 70 -3.07 -0.67 10.93
C GLY A 70 -4.41 -1.23 11.39
N PHE A 71 -5.37 -1.34 10.47
CA PHE A 71 -6.61 -2.06 10.70
C PHE A 71 -6.28 -3.25 11.61
N SER A 72 -6.61 -3.12 12.89
CA SER A 72 -6.62 -4.26 13.79
C SER A 72 -7.71 -5.08 13.16
N ASP A 73 -7.28 -6.04 12.35
CA ASP A 73 -8.14 -6.98 11.65
C ASP A 73 -9.15 -7.39 12.69
N GLY A 74 -10.39 -6.94 12.49
CA GLY A 74 -11.51 -7.35 13.30
C GLY A 74 -11.70 -8.80 12.94
N ALA A 75 -10.85 -9.67 13.50
CA ALA A 75 -11.16 -11.05 13.73
C ALA A 75 -12.41 -11.00 14.58
N GLN A 76 -13.57 -10.98 13.89
CA GLN A 76 -14.83 -11.32 14.49
C GLN A 76 -14.60 -12.66 15.15
N GLU A 77 -14.59 -12.61 16.47
CA GLU A 77 -14.70 -13.74 17.34
C GLU A 77 -15.88 -14.57 16.81
N ILE A 78 -15.58 -15.67 16.12
CA ILE A 78 -16.58 -16.67 15.80
C ILE A 78 -17.06 -17.22 17.14
N SER A 79 -18.15 -16.66 17.66
CA SER A 79 -18.86 -17.22 18.80
C SER A 79 -19.07 -18.71 18.54
N PRO A 80 -18.58 -19.61 19.41
CA PRO A 80 -18.95 -21.00 19.30
C PRO A 80 -20.43 -21.12 19.63
N GLU A 81 -21.22 -21.44 18.60
CA GLU A 81 -22.55 -22.03 18.72
C GLU A 81 -22.49 -23.12 19.80
N THR A 82 -23.28 -22.94 20.85
CA THR A 82 -23.37 -23.86 22.00
C THR A 82 -24.74 -24.55 21.92
N PRO A 83 -24.81 -25.87 22.21
CA PRO A 83 -25.74 -26.81 21.57
C PRO A 83 -27.16 -26.86 22.14
#